data_AF-A0A6B2TCE1-F1
#
_entry.id   AF-A0A6B2TCE1-F1
#
_cell.length_a   1.000
_cell.length_b   1.000
_cell.length_c   1.000
_cell.angle_alpha   90.00
_cell.angle_beta   90.00
_cell.angle_gamma   90.00
#
_symmetry.space_group_name_H-M   'P 1'
#
loop_
_entity.id
_entity.type
_entity.pdbx_description
1 polymer ?
#
loop_
_entity_poly.entity_id
_entity_poly.type
_entity_poly.pdbx_seq_one_letter_code
_entity_poly.pdbx_strand_id
1 'polypeptide(L)'
;LIAASPRFGTADEFRQRGVIVRSNGLDPIARSAPDRWFTPGFAAAQPAITDWAVQMVRTTDPGCYIAACEALAAFDVRAELGRIGVPTLVLVGSEDQVTGQGEARTLVAGIPDARLAVVPGASHLAPVEQPAAVTDLLVRHFSTAWQPAPDATMGGGQSVLAAVPPKPVLGPSPAPVSPVAEIGPVEQPEAVPGNTAPDLYGAGMKVRREVLGDAHVDRVLAAADDFSGDFQELVTRYAWGEIWNRPGLDRRSRSCVTLTALVAGGHLDELAFHTRAALRNGLTPAEIKEVLLQAAVYCGVPAANSAFKVAQAVIREETTPQE
;
A
#
# COMPACT_ATOMS: atom_id res chain seq x y z
N LEU A 1 20.12 3.13 -1.02
CA LEU A 1 19.65 4.31 -1.79
C LEU A 1 19.27 3.83 -3.18
N ILE A 2 18.00 3.98 -3.58
CA ILE A 2 17.51 3.51 -4.88
C ILE A 2 17.03 4.74 -5.66
N ALA A 3 17.51 4.93 -6.88
CA ALA A 3 17.15 6.06 -7.74
C ALA A 3 17.21 7.41 -7.00
N ALA A 4 18.27 7.61 -6.23
CA ALA A 4 18.45 8.75 -5.33
C ALA A 4 19.53 9.70 -5.82
N SER A 5 19.48 10.94 -5.35
CA SER A 5 20.50 11.95 -5.61
C SER A 5 20.86 12.70 -4.31
N PRO A 6 22.11 13.15 -4.12
CA PRO A 6 22.47 14.00 -2.98
C PRO A 6 21.98 15.45 -3.18
N ARG A 7 21.49 15.77 -4.39
CA ARG A 7 20.80 17.02 -4.74
C ARG A 7 19.92 16.78 -5.97
N PHE A 8 18.64 17.03 -5.88
CA PHE A 8 17.71 16.84 -7.00
C PHE A 8 17.63 18.13 -7.81
N GLY A 9 17.96 18.06 -9.11
CA GLY A 9 17.82 19.17 -10.06
C GLY A 9 18.28 20.53 -9.53
N THR A 10 17.57 21.57 -9.94
CA THR A 10 17.74 22.94 -9.43
C THR A 10 16.57 23.38 -8.56
N ALA A 11 16.83 24.30 -7.64
CA ALA A 11 15.79 24.85 -6.77
C ALA A 11 14.66 25.51 -7.57
N ASP A 12 14.98 26.16 -8.69
CA ASP A 12 14.02 26.86 -9.52
C ASP A 12 13.10 25.90 -10.28
N GLU A 13 13.61 24.77 -10.79
CA GLU A 13 12.78 23.72 -11.40
C GLU A 13 11.71 23.20 -10.42
N PHE A 14 12.11 22.94 -9.17
CA PHE A 14 11.17 22.45 -8.17
C PHE A 14 10.16 23.52 -7.71
N ARG A 15 10.59 24.78 -7.54
CA ARG A 15 9.67 25.90 -7.25
C ARG A 15 8.68 26.11 -8.39
N GLN A 16 9.15 26.10 -9.64
CA GLN A 16 8.29 26.23 -10.83
C GLN A 16 7.29 25.07 -10.90
N ARG A 17 7.72 23.85 -10.60
CA ARG A 17 6.83 22.69 -10.53
C ARG A 17 5.74 22.87 -9.47
N GLY A 18 6.08 23.40 -8.30
CA GLY A 18 5.11 23.75 -7.26
C GLY A 18 4.08 24.80 -7.72
N VAL A 19 4.51 25.82 -8.47
CA VAL A 19 3.61 26.81 -9.07
C VAL A 19 2.65 26.16 -10.07
N ILE A 20 3.16 25.29 -10.96
CA ILE A 20 2.32 24.57 -11.93
C ILE A 20 1.24 23.76 -11.23
N VAL A 21 1.59 23.04 -10.17
CA VAL A 21 0.65 22.20 -9.40
C VAL A 21 -0.38 23.05 -8.66
N ARG A 22 0.03 24.20 -8.11
CA ARG A 22 -0.90 25.13 -7.45
C ARG A 22 -1.95 25.68 -8.40
N SER A 23 -1.57 25.95 -9.65
CA SER A 23 -2.47 26.53 -10.66
C SER A 23 -3.31 25.51 -11.41
N ASN A 24 -2.76 24.31 -11.68
CA ASN A 24 -3.36 23.35 -12.61
C ASN A 24 -3.67 21.99 -11.98
N GLY A 25 -3.44 21.83 -10.68
CA GLY A 25 -3.44 20.52 -10.03
C GLY A 25 -2.34 19.61 -10.56
N LEU A 26 -2.47 18.30 -10.31
CA LEU A 26 -1.43 17.32 -10.64
C LEU A 26 -1.53 16.72 -12.05
N ASP A 27 -2.59 16.99 -12.79
CA ASP A 27 -2.83 16.34 -14.09
C ASP A 27 -1.67 16.55 -15.11
N PRO A 28 -1.08 17.75 -15.26
CA PRO A 28 0.06 17.93 -16.16
C PRO A 28 1.30 17.11 -15.74
N ILE A 29 1.51 16.98 -14.43
CA ILE A 29 2.62 16.20 -13.88
C ILE A 29 2.35 14.71 -14.08
N ALA A 30 1.12 14.26 -13.85
CA ALA A 30 0.73 12.88 -13.96
C ALA A 30 0.89 12.34 -15.39
N ARG A 31 0.44 13.09 -16.41
CA ARG A 31 0.54 12.67 -17.81
C ARG A 31 1.99 12.46 -18.28
N SER A 32 2.94 13.21 -17.72
CA SER A 32 4.36 13.17 -18.08
C SER A 32 5.23 12.35 -17.11
N ALA A 33 4.63 11.72 -16.09
CA ALA A 33 5.37 10.91 -15.13
C ALA A 33 5.90 9.60 -15.76
N PRO A 34 5.11 8.82 -16.53
CA PRO A 34 5.58 7.55 -17.08
C PRO A 34 6.82 7.66 -17.96
N ASP A 35 6.91 8.68 -18.82
CA ASP A 35 8.04 8.90 -19.73
C ASP A 35 9.38 9.07 -19.02
N ARG A 36 9.34 9.50 -17.75
CA ARG A 36 10.53 9.68 -16.91
C ARG A 36 10.76 8.52 -15.96
N TRP A 37 9.71 7.76 -15.65
CA TRP A 37 9.74 6.72 -14.64
C TRP A 37 10.06 5.34 -15.19
N PHE A 38 9.72 5.10 -16.45
CA PHE A 38 9.84 3.80 -17.09
C PHE A 38 10.65 3.89 -18.39
N THR A 39 11.31 2.79 -18.77
CA THR A 39 11.86 2.68 -20.12
C THR A 39 10.74 2.66 -21.17
N PRO A 40 10.98 3.11 -22.41
CA PRO A 40 9.98 3.03 -23.48
C PRO A 40 9.48 1.59 -23.73
N GLY A 41 10.40 0.61 -23.63
CA GLY A 41 10.06 -0.80 -23.80
C GLY A 41 9.12 -1.30 -22.71
N PHE A 42 9.37 -0.97 -21.44
CA PHE A 42 8.49 -1.34 -20.35
C PHE A 42 7.14 -0.64 -20.44
N ALA A 43 7.12 0.67 -20.72
CA ALA A 43 5.88 1.43 -20.86
C ALA A 43 4.96 0.86 -21.96
N ALA A 44 5.54 0.44 -23.09
CA ALA A 44 4.78 -0.22 -24.16
C ALA A 44 4.28 -1.62 -23.76
N ALA A 45 5.06 -2.37 -22.99
CA ALA A 45 4.72 -3.73 -22.59
C ALA A 45 3.75 -3.81 -21.39
N GLN A 46 3.71 -2.77 -20.55
CA GLN A 46 2.97 -2.76 -19.27
C GLN A 46 2.07 -1.52 -19.12
N PRO A 47 1.09 -1.32 -20.04
CA PRO A 47 0.24 -0.11 -20.02
C PRO A 47 -0.59 0.03 -18.74
N ALA A 48 -1.02 -1.09 -18.15
CA ALA A 48 -1.77 -1.06 -16.89
C ALA A 48 -0.94 -0.49 -15.72
N ILE A 49 0.37 -0.75 -15.68
CA ILE A 49 1.26 -0.23 -14.65
C ILE A 49 1.52 1.26 -14.89
N THR A 50 1.69 1.68 -16.15
CA THR A 50 1.85 3.10 -16.46
C THR A 50 0.58 3.90 -16.18
N ASP A 51 -0.60 3.35 -16.48
CA ASP A 51 -1.89 3.97 -16.16
C ASP A 51 -2.11 4.09 -14.65
N TRP A 52 -1.75 3.05 -13.90
CA TRP A 52 -1.73 3.10 -12.44
C TRP A 52 -0.80 4.22 -11.93
N ALA A 53 0.40 4.35 -12.50
CA ALA A 53 1.34 5.38 -12.09
C ALA A 53 0.81 6.79 -12.37
N VAL A 54 0.16 7.01 -13.51
CA VAL A 54 -0.56 8.26 -13.82
C VAL A 54 -1.62 8.52 -12.77
N GLN A 55 -2.46 7.52 -12.47
CA GLN A 55 -3.56 7.70 -11.51
C GLN A 55 -3.04 7.96 -10.09
N MET A 56 -2.01 7.26 -9.65
CA MET A 56 -1.34 7.49 -8.37
C MET A 56 -0.88 8.94 -8.24
N VAL A 57 -0.26 9.51 -9.28
CA VAL A 57 0.15 10.93 -9.27
C VAL A 57 -1.08 11.85 -9.25
N ARG A 58 -2.12 11.56 -10.04
CA ARG A 58 -3.35 12.38 -10.08
C ARG A 58 -4.05 12.47 -8.73
N THR A 59 -4.07 11.38 -7.97
CA THR A 59 -4.79 11.28 -6.69
C THR A 59 -3.92 11.66 -5.49
N THR A 60 -2.67 12.06 -5.71
CA THR A 60 -1.82 12.60 -4.64
C THR A 60 -2.38 13.95 -4.17
N ASP A 61 -2.29 14.24 -2.88
CA ASP A 61 -2.69 15.56 -2.37
C ASP A 61 -1.79 16.67 -2.96
N PRO A 62 -2.35 17.69 -3.64
CA PRO A 62 -1.56 18.76 -4.25
C PRO A 62 -0.75 19.56 -3.23
N GLY A 63 -1.27 19.76 -2.01
CA GLY A 63 -0.56 20.48 -0.94
C GLY A 63 0.71 19.75 -0.50
N CYS A 64 0.61 18.45 -0.24
CA CYS A 64 1.74 17.57 0.06
C CYS A 64 2.76 17.57 -1.09
N TYR A 65 2.28 17.53 -2.33
CA TYR A 65 3.15 17.55 -3.50
C TYR A 65 3.96 18.85 -3.61
N ILE A 66 3.31 20.00 -3.39
CA ILE A 66 3.96 21.31 -3.40
C ILE A 66 4.98 21.40 -2.26
N ALA A 67 4.62 20.97 -1.05
CA ALA A 67 5.53 20.94 0.09
C ALA A 67 6.76 20.06 -0.19
N ALA A 68 6.58 18.90 -0.83
CA ALA A 68 7.69 18.06 -1.26
C ALA A 68 8.59 18.75 -2.29
N CYS A 69 8.03 19.51 -3.24
CA CYS A 69 8.82 20.31 -4.18
C CYS A 69 9.63 21.39 -3.45
N GLU A 70 9.06 22.07 -2.46
CA GLU A 70 9.78 23.07 -1.65
C GLU A 70 10.93 22.43 -0.85
N ALA A 71 10.69 21.25 -0.27
CA ALA A 71 11.73 20.49 0.43
C ALA A 71 12.87 20.08 -0.53
N LEU A 72 12.54 19.56 -1.72
CA LEU A 72 13.52 19.19 -2.73
C LEU A 72 14.29 20.40 -3.28
N ALA A 73 13.65 21.57 -3.38
CA ALA A 73 14.32 22.81 -3.80
C ALA A 73 15.41 23.27 -2.81
N ALA A 74 15.26 22.94 -1.53
CA ALA A 74 16.24 23.25 -0.48
C ALA A 74 17.22 22.10 -0.20
N PHE A 75 16.97 20.91 -0.75
CA PHE A 75 17.73 19.71 -0.42
C PHE A 75 19.09 19.66 -1.14
N ASP A 76 20.17 19.77 -0.37
CA ASP A 76 21.53 19.55 -0.83
C ASP A 76 22.37 18.98 0.33
N VAL A 77 22.64 17.69 0.29
CA VAL A 77 23.38 16.97 1.35
C VAL A 77 24.78 16.54 0.91
N ARG A 78 25.29 17.08 -0.21
CA ARG A 78 26.59 16.68 -0.76
C ARG A 78 27.73 16.84 0.24
N ALA A 79 27.70 17.89 1.06
CA ALA A 79 28.71 18.15 2.09
C ALA A 79 28.61 17.18 3.29
N GLU A 80 27.49 16.48 3.43
CA GLU A 80 27.19 15.63 4.59
C GLU A 80 27.34 14.14 4.31
N LEU A 81 27.58 13.74 3.06
CA LEU A 81 27.67 12.32 2.67
C LEU A 81 28.70 11.54 3.48
N GLY A 82 29.82 12.17 3.83
CA GLY A 82 30.88 11.55 4.64
C GLY A 82 30.46 11.20 6.08
N ARG A 83 29.30 11.67 6.55
CA ARG A 83 28.73 11.34 7.86
C ARG A 83 28.07 9.95 7.88
N ILE A 84 27.81 9.35 6.72
CA ILE A 84 27.19 8.03 6.61
C ILE A 84 28.25 6.97 6.95
N GLY A 85 28.16 6.42 8.16
CA GLY A 85 29.12 5.44 8.70
C GLY A 85 28.71 3.98 8.54
N VAL A 86 27.62 3.68 7.83
CA VAL A 86 27.12 2.30 7.63
C VAL A 86 27.32 1.86 6.17
N PRO A 87 27.52 0.55 5.92
CA PRO A 87 27.59 0.03 4.57
C PRO A 87 26.36 0.45 3.75
N THR A 88 26.58 0.97 2.55
CA THR A 88 25.52 1.59 1.75
C THR A 88 25.49 1.02 0.34
N LEU A 89 24.36 0.45 -0.08
CA LEU A 89 24.11 0.16 -1.49
C LEU A 89 23.47 1.37 -2.19
N VAL A 90 24.05 1.83 -3.29
CA VAL A 90 23.46 2.80 -4.23
C VAL A 90 23.05 2.07 -5.49
N LEU A 91 21.75 2.08 -5.80
CA LEU A 91 21.15 1.39 -6.95
C LEU A 91 20.53 2.42 -7.90
N VAL A 92 20.81 2.29 -9.20
CA VAL A 92 20.28 3.18 -10.25
C VAL A 92 19.95 2.39 -11.51
N GLY A 93 18.90 2.77 -12.23
CA GLY A 93 18.59 2.22 -13.54
C GLY A 93 19.61 2.68 -14.60
N SER A 94 19.94 1.82 -15.58
CA SER A 94 20.87 2.19 -16.65
C SER A 94 20.35 3.35 -17.51
N GLU A 95 19.04 3.52 -17.59
CA GLU A 95 18.34 4.50 -18.42
C GLU A 95 17.71 5.65 -17.60
N ASP A 96 17.92 5.68 -16.28
CA ASP A 96 17.36 6.72 -15.40
C ASP A 96 17.86 8.12 -15.81
N GLN A 97 16.93 8.99 -16.20
CA GLN A 97 17.19 10.40 -16.56
C GLN A 97 16.79 11.39 -15.45
N VAL A 98 16.22 10.91 -14.34
CA VAL A 98 15.78 11.73 -13.21
C VAL A 98 16.87 11.82 -12.15
N THR A 99 17.48 10.70 -11.80
CA THR A 99 18.60 10.57 -10.84
C THR A 99 19.62 9.59 -11.37
N GLY A 100 20.16 9.93 -12.55
CA GLY A 100 20.99 9.04 -13.35
C GLY A 100 22.33 8.65 -12.72
N GLN A 101 23.15 8.01 -13.55
CA GLN A 101 24.40 7.42 -13.09
C GLN A 101 25.42 8.44 -12.57
N GLY A 102 25.34 9.71 -12.96
CA GLY A 102 26.23 10.77 -12.47
C GLY A 102 26.00 11.08 -10.99
N GLU A 103 24.73 11.20 -10.61
CA GLU A 103 24.27 11.42 -9.23
C GLU A 103 24.61 10.20 -8.37
N ALA A 104 24.36 8.99 -8.89
CA ALA A 104 24.71 7.75 -8.20
C ALA A 104 26.22 7.63 -7.93
N ARG A 105 27.07 8.01 -8.89
CA ARG A 105 28.53 8.06 -8.69
C ARG A 105 28.93 9.11 -7.66
N THR A 106 28.23 10.24 -7.62
CA THR A 106 28.46 11.28 -6.59
C THR A 106 28.15 10.74 -5.19
N LEU A 107 27.05 10.00 -5.02
CA LEU A 107 26.75 9.33 -3.74
C LEU A 107 27.85 8.37 -3.33
N VAL A 108 28.28 7.49 -4.24
CA VAL A 108 29.29 6.48 -3.95
C VAL A 108 30.65 7.11 -3.64
N ALA A 109 31.02 8.19 -4.33
CA ALA A 109 32.26 8.92 -4.03
C ALA A 109 32.22 9.65 -2.68
N GLY A 110 31.04 10.08 -2.22
CA GLY A 110 30.88 10.82 -0.97
C GLY A 110 30.68 9.95 0.28
N ILE A 111 30.35 8.67 0.12
CA ILE A 111 30.01 7.76 1.22
C ILE A 111 31.14 6.70 1.39
N PRO A 112 31.80 6.62 2.56
CA PRO A 112 33.00 5.80 2.76
C PRO A 112 32.88 4.30 2.42
N ASP A 113 31.75 3.66 2.72
CA ASP A 113 31.49 2.25 2.41
C ASP A 113 30.25 2.10 1.51
N ALA A 114 30.27 2.82 0.38
CA ALA A 114 29.23 2.73 -0.62
C ALA A 114 29.61 1.86 -1.83
N ARG A 115 28.63 1.11 -2.34
CA ARG A 115 28.75 0.30 -3.56
C ARG A 115 27.69 0.72 -4.57
N LEU A 116 28.09 0.80 -5.84
CA LEU A 116 27.18 1.07 -6.95
C LEU A 116 26.66 -0.22 -7.57
N ALA A 117 25.34 -0.31 -7.77
CA ALA A 117 24.72 -1.29 -8.64
C ALA A 117 23.91 -0.56 -9.72
N VAL A 118 24.21 -0.85 -10.98
CA VAL A 118 23.44 -0.37 -12.13
C VAL A 118 22.55 -1.49 -12.60
N VAL A 119 21.24 -1.25 -12.70
CA VAL A 119 20.25 -2.22 -13.15
C VAL A 119 20.00 -2.01 -14.65
N PRO A 120 20.41 -2.95 -15.52
CA PRO A 120 20.22 -2.81 -16.97
C PRO A 120 18.74 -2.83 -17.35
N GLY A 121 18.37 -2.03 -18.35
CA GLY A 121 17.01 -1.99 -18.89
C GLY A 121 15.97 -1.49 -17.88
N ALA A 122 16.39 -0.59 -16.98
CA ALA A 122 15.52 0.08 -16.02
C ALA A 122 15.76 1.60 -16.07
N SER A 123 14.69 2.35 -15.92
CA SER A 123 14.68 3.80 -15.71
C SER A 123 14.57 4.09 -14.20
N HIS A 124 13.93 5.20 -13.83
CA HIS A 124 13.86 5.70 -12.46
C HIS A 124 13.13 4.76 -11.49
N LEU A 125 12.04 4.12 -11.90
CA LEU A 125 11.33 3.14 -11.07
C LEU A 125 11.89 1.72 -11.26
N ALA A 126 13.21 1.57 -11.08
CA ALA A 126 13.91 0.28 -11.20
C ALA A 126 13.29 -0.88 -10.39
N PRO A 127 12.78 -0.69 -9.16
CA PRO A 127 12.09 -1.76 -8.42
C PRO A 127 10.82 -2.28 -9.10
N VAL A 128 10.17 -1.46 -9.93
CA VAL A 128 8.96 -1.84 -10.67
C VAL A 128 9.34 -2.51 -11.99
N GLU A 129 10.31 -1.98 -12.72
CA GLU A 129 10.73 -2.54 -14.01
C GLU A 129 11.51 -3.86 -13.88
N GLN A 130 12.37 -3.96 -12.87
CA GLN A 130 13.28 -5.08 -12.67
C GLN A 130 13.22 -5.62 -11.23
N PRO A 131 12.03 -6.07 -10.76
CA PRO A 131 11.81 -6.42 -9.35
C PRO A 131 12.73 -7.54 -8.87
N ALA A 132 13.00 -8.55 -9.70
CA ALA A 132 13.87 -9.67 -9.34
C ALA A 132 15.33 -9.23 -9.15
N ALA A 133 15.87 -8.45 -10.09
CA ALA A 133 17.25 -7.96 -10.02
C ALA A 133 17.45 -7.01 -8.83
N VAL A 134 16.51 -6.10 -8.59
CA VAL A 134 16.56 -5.19 -7.43
C VAL A 134 16.46 -5.98 -6.13
N THR A 135 15.56 -6.97 -6.05
CA THR A 135 15.40 -7.80 -4.85
C THR A 135 16.66 -8.58 -4.53
N ASP A 136 17.29 -9.22 -5.52
CA ASP A 136 18.55 -9.96 -5.33
C ASP A 136 19.66 -9.05 -4.78
N LEU A 137 19.81 -7.85 -5.36
CA LEU A 137 20.79 -6.87 -4.91
C LEU A 137 20.55 -6.42 -3.46
N LEU A 138 19.28 -6.19 -3.08
CA LEU A 138 18.92 -5.82 -1.72
C LEU A 138 19.17 -6.96 -0.73
N VAL A 139 18.73 -8.18 -1.05
CA VAL A 139 18.94 -9.37 -0.21
C VAL A 139 20.43 -9.62 -0.01
N ARG A 140 21.23 -9.55 -1.08
CA ARG A 140 22.69 -9.69 -1.00
C ARG A 140 23.32 -8.60 -0.12
N HIS A 141 22.90 -7.35 -0.27
CA HIS A 141 23.41 -6.26 0.56
C HIS A 141 23.11 -6.50 2.05
N PHE A 142 21.84 -6.73 2.41
CA PHE A 142 21.47 -6.89 3.82
C PHE A 142 22.01 -8.18 4.45
N SER A 143 22.14 -9.27 3.69
CA SER A 143 22.70 -10.53 4.20
C SER A 143 24.22 -10.49 4.41
N THR A 144 24.94 -9.62 3.69
CA THR A 144 26.41 -9.53 3.78
C THR A 144 26.91 -8.33 4.59
N ALA A 145 26.16 -7.23 4.60
CA ALA A 145 26.51 -6.01 5.34
C ALA A 145 26.17 -6.07 6.83
N TRP A 146 25.20 -6.91 7.22
CA TRP A 146 24.78 -7.05 8.62
C TRP A 146 25.46 -8.23 9.34
N GLN A 147 26.38 -8.95 8.68
CA GLN A 147 27.18 -9.92 9.42
C GLN A 147 28.21 -9.18 10.28
N PRO A 148 28.30 -9.48 11.59
CA PRO A 148 29.35 -8.89 12.43
C PRO A 148 30.71 -9.23 11.83
N ALA A 149 31.61 -8.26 11.79
CA ALA A 149 33.00 -8.50 11.41
C ALA A 149 33.56 -9.61 12.32
N PRO A 150 34.16 -10.68 11.76
CA PRO A 150 34.79 -11.69 12.60
C PRO A 150 35.89 -11.02 13.43
N ASP A 151 35.84 -11.21 14.74
CA ASP A 151 36.79 -10.64 15.70
C ASP A 151 38.22 -10.80 15.20
N ALA A 152 38.91 -9.66 15.05
CA ALA A 152 40.32 -9.59 14.72
C ALA A 152 41.19 -9.94 15.94
N THR A 153 40.99 -11.13 16.52
CA THR A 153 41.81 -11.65 17.63
C THR A 153 41.99 -13.17 17.55
N MET A 154 42.18 -13.74 16.36
CA MET A 154 42.92 -15.01 16.24
C MET A 154 43.72 -15.01 14.94
N GLY A 155 45.04 -15.16 15.07
CA GLY A 155 45.99 -14.96 13.99
C GLY A 155 45.96 -16.01 12.88
N GLY A 156 46.54 -15.60 11.75
CA GLY A 156 47.20 -16.49 10.79
C GLY A 156 46.30 -17.41 9.98
N GLY A 157 45.87 -16.95 8.81
CA GLY A 157 45.36 -17.83 7.77
C GLY A 157 44.69 -17.07 6.65
N GLN A 158 45.36 -16.97 5.49
CA GLN A 158 44.68 -16.63 4.24
C GLN A 158 43.56 -17.65 4.01
N SER A 159 42.30 -17.24 4.16
CA SER A 159 41.17 -18.03 3.64
C SER A 159 40.78 -17.46 2.28
N VAL A 160 41.51 -17.91 1.27
CA VAL A 160 41.01 -17.91 -0.10
C VAL A 160 39.98 -19.04 -0.14
N LEU A 161 38.68 -18.72 -0.15
CA LEU A 161 37.69 -19.73 -0.46
C LEU A 161 37.83 -20.09 -1.94
N ALA A 162 38.45 -21.23 -2.20
CA ALA A 162 38.48 -21.86 -3.50
C ALA A 162 37.02 -22.02 -4.00
N ALA A 163 36.74 -21.51 -5.20
CA ALA A 163 35.50 -21.83 -5.90
C ALA A 163 35.48 -23.34 -6.14
N VAL A 164 34.59 -24.03 -5.43
CA VAL A 164 34.26 -25.42 -5.74
C VAL A 164 33.47 -25.39 -7.05
N PRO A 165 33.93 -26.03 -8.15
CA PRO A 165 33.10 -26.12 -9.34
C PRO A 165 31.82 -26.88 -8.97
N PRO A 166 30.63 -26.41 -9.38
CA PRO A 166 29.39 -27.07 -9.02
C PRO A 166 29.41 -28.50 -9.60
N LYS A 167 29.42 -29.50 -8.71
CA LYS A 167 29.03 -30.86 -9.11
C LYS A 167 27.55 -30.81 -9.50
N PRO A 168 27.15 -31.31 -10.68
CA PRO A 168 25.73 -31.42 -11.00
C PRO A 168 25.11 -32.38 -9.99
N VAL A 169 24.33 -31.83 -9.07
CA VAL A 169 23.43 -32.62 -8.25
C VAL A 169 22.23 -32.89 -9.15
N LEU A 170 22.21 -34.07 -9.78
CA LEU A 170 20.96 -34.65 -10.25
C LEU A 170 20.13 -34.92 -8.99
N GLY A 171 19.36 -33.92 -8.58
CA GLY A 171 18.37 -34.09 -7.52
C GLY A 171 17.37 -35.17 -7.94
N PRO A 172 16.76 -35.89 -6.98
CA PRO A 172 15.61 -36.73 -7.30
C PRO A 172 14.59 -35.88 -8.06
N SER A 173 13.98 -36.48 -9.08
CA SER A 173 12.91 -35.86 -9.87
C SER A 173 11.97 -35.11 -8.92
N PRO A 174 11.65 -33.83 -9.17
CA PRO A 174 10.79 -33.08 -8.27
C PRO A 174 9.53 -33.93 -8.04
N ALA A 175 9.18 -34.14 -6.77
CA ALA A 175 7.85 -34.61 -6.44
C ALA A 175 6.86 -33.69 -7.18
N PRO A 176 5.80 -34.23 -7.80
CA PRO A 176 4.86 -33.41 -8.54
C PRO A 176 4.44 -32.26 -7.63
N VAL A 177 4.70 -31.03 -8.09
CA VAL A 177 4.14 -29.83 -7.47
C VAL A 177 2.63 -30.07 -7.41
N SER A 178 2.12 -30.36 -6.22
CA SER A 178 0.70 -30.22 -5.96
C SER A 178 0.38 -28.76 -6.27
N PRO A 179 -0.59 -28.47 -7.15
CA PRO A 179 -0.91 -27.09 -7.47
C PRO A 179 -1.21 -26.34 -6.16
N VAL A 180 -0.56 -25.19 -5.97
CA VAL A 180 -1.11 -24.13 -5.12
C VAL A 180 -2.57 -24.03 -5.54
N ALA A 181 -3.49 -24.22 -4.59
CA ALA A 181 -4.93 -24.34 -4.80
C ALA A 181 -5.33 -23.61 -6.09
N GLU A 182 -5.67 -24.41 -7.10
CA GLU A 182 -6.17 -23.91 -8.37
C GLU A 182 -7.23 -22.86 -8.01
N ILE A 183 -7.13 -21.64 -8.55
CA ILE A 183 -8.18 -20.65 -8.38
C ILE A 183 -9.41 -21.29 -8.99
N GLY A 184 -10.24 -21.92 -8.15
CA GLY A 184 -11.48 -22.51 -8.58
C GLY A 184 -12.25 -21.43 -9.32
N PRO A 185 -12.94 -21.77 -10.43
CA PRO A 185 -13.76 -20.79 -11.11
C PRO A 185 -14.65 -20.14 -10.05
N VAL A 186 -14.56 -18.81 -9.93
CA VAL A 186 -15.56 -18.05 -9.19
C VAL A 186 -16.88 -18.45 -9.82
N GLU A 187 -17.72 -19.15 -9.08
CA GLU A 187 -19.07 -19.49 -9.51
C GLU A 187 -19.78 -18.15 -9.71
N GLN A 188 -19.76 -17.65 -10.94
CA GLN A 188 -20.46 -16.45 -11.31
C GLN A 188 -21.94 -16.82 -11.26
N PRO A 189 -22.76 -16.16 -10.43
CA PRO A 189 -24.20 -16.36 -10.49
C PRO A 189 -24.64 -16.11 -11.93
N GLU A 190 -25.46 -17.00 -12.47
CA GLU A 190 -26.05 -16.83 -13.80
C GLU A 190 -26.64 -15.42 -13.91
N ALA A 191 -26.30 -14.72 -14.98
CA ALA A 191 -26.88 -13.42 -15.28
C ALA A 191 -28.39 -13.60 -15.47
N VAL A 192 -29.17 -13.12 -14.51
CA VAL A 192 -30.64 -13.16 -14.59
C VAL A 192 -31.08 -12.36 -15.83
N PRO A 193 -31.75 -12.98 -16.81
CA PRO A 193 -32.15 -12.28 -18.00
C PRO A 193 -33.37 -11.41 -17.70
N GLY A 194 -33.21 -10.10 -17.89
CA GLY A 194 -34.26 -9.14 -18.24
C GLY A 194 -35.43 -8.91 -17.27
N ASN A 195 -35.59 -7.63 -16.89
CA ASN A 195 -36.89 -6.93 -16.77
C ASN A 195 -37.59 -6.85 -15.40
N THR A 196 -36.99 -6.13 -14.47
CA THR A 196 -37.51 -4.94 -13.73
C THR A 196 -36.28 -4.37 -13.02
N ALA A 197 -36.11 -3.05 -12.88
CA ALA A 197 -35.02 -2.56 -12.03
C ALA A 197 -35.19 -3.24 -10.65
N PRO A 198 -34.22 -4.03 -10.15
CA PRO A 198 -34.35 -4.65 -8.85
C PRO A 198 -34.66 -3.55 -7.84
N ASP A 199 -35.60 -3.78 -6.92
CA ASP A 199 -35.84 -2.86 -5.81
C ASP A 199 -34.64 -2.91 -4.86
N LEU A 200 -33.55 -2.27 -5.30
CA LEU A 200 -32.28 -2.19 -4.58
C LEU A 200 -32.46 -1.38 -3.30
N TYR A 201 -33.41 -0.45 -3.26
CA TYR A 201 -33.73 0.30 -2.06
C TYR A 201 -34.41 -0.59 -1.01
N GLY A 202 -35.46 -1.33 -1.37
CA GLY A 202 -36.14 -2.27 -0.47
C GLY A 202 -35.23 -3.41 -0.01
N ALA A 203 -34.48 -4.01 -0.94
CA ALA A 203 -33.46 -5.02 -0.61
C ALA A 203 -32.38 -4.45 0.32
N GLY A 204 -31.90 -3.24 0.02
CA GLY A 204 -30.91 -2.55 0.83
C GLY A 204 -31.43 -2.18 2.21
N MET A 205 -32.68 -1.73 2.32
CA MET A 205 -33.31 -1.41 3.59
C MET A 205 -33.38 -2.64 4.51
N LYS A 206 -33.72 -3.81 3.95
CA LYS A 206 -33.71 -5.08 4.68
C LYS A 206 -32.31 -5.40 5.22
N VAL A 207 -31.28 -5.38 4.37
CA VAL A 207 -29.90 -5.68 4.80
C VAL A 207 -29.39 -4.63 5.81
N ARG A 208 -29.65 -3.35 5.56
CA ARG A 208 -29.27 -2.25 6.46
C ARG A 208 -29.83 -2.46 7.86
N ARG A 209 -31.09 -2.89 7.98
CA ARG A 209 -31.73 -3.20 9.26
C ARG A 209 -31.14 -4.44 9.91
N GLU A 210 -30.94 -5.51 9.16
CA GLU A 210 -30.33 -6.73 9.69
C GLU A 210 -28.90 -6.50 10.19
N VAL A 211 -28.15 -5.58 9.57
CA VAL A 211 -26.76 -5.30 9.94
C VAL A 211 -26.68 -4.23 11.02
N LEU A 212 -27.46 -3.14 10.94
CA LEU A 212 -27.34 -1.99 11.85
C LEU A 212 -28.35 -1.99 12.99
N GLY A 213 -29.45 -2.74 12.86
CA GLY A 213 -30.55 -2.80 13.80
C GLY A 213 -31.63 -1.77 13.50
N ASP A 214 -32.89 -2.18 13.69
CA ASP A 214 -34.07 -1.37 13.36
C ASP A 214 -34.08 -0.01 14.05
N ALA A 215 -33.87 0.03 15.37
CA ALA A 215 -33.90 1.26 16.15
C ALA A 215 -32.83 2.30 15.72
N HIS A 216 -31.71 1.85 15.14
CA HIS A 216 -30.73 2.77 14.57
C HIS A 216 -31.22 3.32 13.22
N VAL A 217 -31.65 2.42 12.33
CA VAL A 217 -32.14 2.80 10.99
C VAL A 217 -33.34 3.74 11.09
N ASP A 218 -34.30 3.46 11.97
CA ASP A 218 -35.48 4.29 12.19
C ASP A 218 -35.10 5.71 12.64
N ARG A 219 -34.15 5.84 13.58
CA ARG A 219 -33.67 7.15 14.03
C ARG A 219 -32.99 7.93 12.91
N VAL A 220 -32.19 7.27 12.08
CA VAL A 220 -31.49 7.93 10.96
C VAL A 220 -32.48 8.39 9.90
N LEU A 221 -33.47 7.58 9.54
CA LEU A 221 -34.48 7.96 8.54
C LEU A 221 -35.42 9.05 9.07
N ALA A 222 -35.80 9.01 10.34
CA ALA A 222 -36.64 10.04 10.96
C ALA A 222 -35.92 11.40 11.08
N ALA A 223 -34.59 11.39 11.17
CA ALA A 223 -33.77 12.59 11.20
C ALA A 223 -33.35 13.08 9.80
N ALA A 224 -33.66 12.32 8.74
CA ALA A 224 -33.34 12.72 7.38
C ALA A 224 -34.26 13.87 6.93
N ASP A 225 -33.65 14.89 6.36
CA ASP A 225 -34.29 16.10 5.84
C ASP A 225 -33.97 16.28 4.35
N ASP A 226 -34.45 17.37 3.74
CA ASP A 226 -34.19 17.66 2.32
C ASP A 226 -32.69 17.73 1.97
N PHE A 227 -31.82 17.99 2.95
CA PHE A 227 -30.37 18.05 2.73
C PHE A 227 -29.71 16.66 2.76
N SER A 228 -30.20 15.75 3.62
CA SER A 228 -29.58 14.46 3.89
C SER A 228 -30.34 13.26 3.32
N GLY A 229 -31.58 13.45 2.87
CA GLY A 229 -32.46 12.40 2.33
C GLY A 229 -31.87 11.66 1.14
N ASP A 230 -31.42 12.39 0.11
CA ASP A 230 -30.80 11.82 -1.09
C ASP A 230 -29.55 10.98 -0.76
N PHE A 231 -28.80 11.41 0.25
CA PHE A 231 -27.63 10.67 0.73
C PHE A 231 -28.04 9.37 1.44
N GLN A 232 -29.09 9.41 2.28
CA GLN A 232 -29.62 8.20 2.92
C GLN A 232 -30.20 7.21 1.89
N GLU A 233 -30.82 7.72 0.84
CA GLU A 233 -31.30 6.91 -0.28
C GLU A 233 -30.15 6.24 -1.03
N LEU A 234 -29.13 7.02 -1.41
CA LEU A 234 -27.93 6.53 -2.09
C LEU A 234 -27.25 5.43 -1.26
N VAL A 235 -27.00 5.67 0.02
CA VAL A 235 -26.33 4.70 0.91
C VAL A 235 -27.17 3.43 1.04
N THR A 236 -28.49 3.56 1.22
CA THR A 236 -29.41 2.41 1.32
C THR A 236 -29.36 1.55 0.06
N ARG A 237 -29.47 2.17 -1.11
CA ARG A 237 -29.47 1.46 -2.39
C ARG A 237 -28.11 0.82 -2.70
N TYR A 238 -27.03 1.60 -2.57
CA TYR A 238 -25.72 1.21 -3.07
C TYR A 238 -24.92 0.37 -2.07
N ALA A 239 -24.74 0.87 -0.85
CA ALA A 239 -23.96 0.13 0.14
C ALA A 239 -24.68 -1.16 0.54
N TRP A 240 -25.97 -1.05 0.88
CA TRP A 240 -26.72 -2.17 1.45
C TRP A 240 -27.40 -3.04 0.41
N GLY A 241 -28.05 -2.43 -0.60
CA GLY A 241 -28.78 -3.15 -1.64
C GLY A 241 -27.87 -3.83 -2.66
N GLU A 242 -26.73 -3.22 -2.95
CA GLU A 242 -25.76 -3.75 -3.89
C GLU A 242 -24.61 -4.45 -3.14
N ILE A 243 -23.68 -3.72 -2.54
CA ILE A 243 -22.39 -4.30 -2.12
C ILE A 243 -22.51 -5.31 -0.99
N TRP A 244 -23.26 -5.01 0.08
CA TRP A 244 -23.42 -5.92 1.22
C TRP A 244 -24.26 -7.16 0.90
N ASN A 245 -25.09 -7.09 -0.14
CA ASN A 245 -25.95 -8.20 -0.57
C ASN A 245 -25.31 -9.08 -1.66
N ARG A 246 -24.17 -8.66 -2.23
CA ARG A 246 -23.47 -9.45 -3.26
C ARG A 246 -22.99 -10.80 -2.71
N PRO A 247 -23.06 -11.88 -3.51
CA PRO A 247 -22.42 -13.14 -3.17
C PRO A 247 -20.87 -13.00 -3.19
N GLY A 248 -20.17 -13.97 -2.61
CA GLY A 248 -18.71 -14.07 -2.63
C GLY A 248 -18.03 -13.82 -1.28
N LEU A 249 -18.55 -12.90 -0.45
CA LEU A 249 -18.13 -12.73 0.95
C LEU A 249 -19.34 -12.79 1.87
N ASP A 250 -19.22 -13.59 2.93
CA ASP A 250 -20.23 -13.65 3.99
C ASP A 250 -20.24 -12.37 4.83
N ARG A 251 -21.31 -12.16 5.60
CA ARG A 251 -21.48 -10.94 6.40
C ARG A 251 -20.41 -10.77 7.46
N ARG A 252 -19.89 -11.88 8.00
CA ARG A 252 -18.81 -11.86 8.99
C ARG A 252 -17.54 -11.28 8.37
N SER A 253 -17.12 -11.80 7.21
CA SER A 253 -15.93 -11.31 6.51
C SER A 253 -16.08 -9.86 6.08
N ARG A 254 -17.27 -9.46 5.62
CA ARG A 254 -17.56 -8.05 5.28
C ARG A 254 -17.42 -7.14 6.49
N SER A 255 -17.87 -7.57 7.67
CA SER A 255 -17.66 -6.84 8.92
C SER A 255 -16.17 -6.71 9.26
N CYS A 256 -15.35 -7.76 9.12
CA CYS A 256 -13.89 -7.66 9.33
C CYS A 256 -13.24 -6.61 8.43
N VAL A 257 -13.56 -6.63 7.12
CA VAL A 257 -13.02 -5.68 6.14
C VAL A 257 -13.46 -4.26 6.47
N THR A 258 -14.75 -4.08 6.80
CA THR A 258 -15.32 -2.78 7.13
C THR A 258 -14.67 -2.19 8.38
N LEU A 259 -14.54 -2.97 9.46
CA LEU A 259 -13.85 -2.53 10.67
C LEU A 259 -12.42 -2.10 10.35
N THR A 260 -11.67 -2.89 9.59
CA THR A 260 -10.28 -2.55 9.21
C THR A 260 -10.22 -1.24 8.42
N ALA A 261 -11.11 -1.03 7.45
CA ALA A 261 -11.18 0.21 6.67
C ALA A 261 -11.48 1.45 7.52
N LEU A 262 -12.39 1.32 8.49
CA LEU A 262 -12.73 2.41 9.41
C LEU A 262 -11.59 2.76 10.35
N VAL A 263 -10.82 1.75 10.80
CA VAL A 263 -9.58 1.98 11.56
C VAL A 263 -8.56 2.71 10.71
N ALA A 264 -8.34 2.27 9.47
CA ALA A 264 -7.39 2.91 8.56
C ALA A 264 -7.75 4.38 8.27
N GLY A 265 -9.04 4.68 8.09
CA GLY A 265 -9.55 6.03 7.86
C GLY A 265 -9.72 6.90 9.11
N GLY A 266 -9.55 6.35 10.32
CA GLY A 266 -9.78 7.07 11.57
C GLY A 266 -11.24 7.43 11.85
N HIS A 267 -12.20 6.74 11.22
CA HIS A 267 -13.64 7.01 11.32
C HIS A 267 -14.24 6.36 12.56
N LEU A 268 -13.93 6.90 13.75
CA LEU A 268 -14.25 6.26 15.03
C LEU A 268 -15.76 6.20 15.35
N ASP A 269 -16.54 7.20 14.95
CA ASP A 269 -17.99 7.20 15.15
C ASP A 269 -18.65 6.07 14.33
N GLU A 270 -18.21 5.92 13.08
CA GLU A 270 -18.61 4.83 12.19
C GLU A 270 -18.05 3.47 12.67
N LEU A 271 -16.88 3.44 13.32
CA LEU A 271 -16.35 2.22 13.91
C LEU A 271 -17.25 1.70 15.04
N ALA A 272 -17.84 2.60 15.83
CA ALA A 272 -18.71 2.22 16.94
C ALA A 272 -19.95 1.46 16.45
N PHE A 273 -20.66 1.98 15.44
CA PHE A 273 -21.86 1.29 14.94
C PHE A 273 -21.50 0.00 14.18
N HIS A 274 -20.38 -0.03 13.43
CA HIS A 274 -19.95 -1.24 12.75
C HIS A 274 -19.39 -2.31 13.69
N THR A 275 -18.95 -1.94 14.90
CA THR A 275 -18.63 -2.92 15.95
C THR A 275 -19.90 -3.63 16.44
N ARG A 276 -21.00 -2.90 16.68
CA ARG A 276 -22.31 -3.52 17.00
C ARG A 276 -22.79 -4.42 15.86
N ALA A 277 -22.66 -3.92 14.63
CA ALA A 277 -23.03 -4.68 13.44
C ALA A 277 -22.22 -5.96 13.28
N ALA A 278 -20.92 -5.93 13.58
CA ALA A 278 -20.06 -7.10 13.56
C ALA A 278 -20.51 -8.16 14.57
N LEU A 279 -20.84 -7.75 15.81
CA LEU A 279 -21.40 -8.65 16.82
C LEU A 279 -22.73 -9.27 16.34
N ARG A 280 -23.63 -8.47 15.74
CA ARG A 280 -24.91 -8.94 15.18
C ARG A 280 -24.74 -9.91 14.01
N ASN A 281 -23.73 -9.68 13.16
CA ASN A 281 -23.34 -10.60 12.09
C ASN A 281 -22.63 -11.86 12.63
N GLY A 282 -22.42 -11.95 13.95
CA GLY A 282 -21.98 -13.13 14.66
C GLY A 282 -20.51 -13.10 15.09
N LEU A 283 -19.74 -12.05 14.81
CA LEU A 283 -18.36 -11.98 15.28
C LEU A 283 -18.35 -11.96 16.81
N THR A 284 -17.41 -12.69 17.38
CA THR A 284 -17.17 -12.64 18.83
C THR A 284 -16.29 -11.44 19.19
N PRO A 285 -16.33 -10.96 20.46
CA PRO A 285 -15.36 -9.98 20.94
C PRO A 285 -13.90 -10.38 20.71
N ALA A 286 -13.59 -11.68 20.79
CA ALA A 286 -12.26 -12.20 20.53
C ALA A 286 -11.85 -12.03 19.05
N GLU A 287 -12.76 -12.31 18.12
CA GLU A 287 -12.50 -12.12 16.68
C GLU A 287 -12.35 -10.64 16.31
N ILE A 288 -13.19 -9.77 16.87
CA ILE A 288 -13.06 -8.31 16.68
C ILE A 288 -11.69 -7.83 17.20
N LYS A 289 -11.25 -8.33 18.36
CA LYS A 289 -9.92 -8.05 18.90
C LYS A 289 -8.80 -8.47 17.93
N GLU A 290 -8.87 -9.67 17.33
CA GLU A 290 -7.87 -10.10 16.34
C GLU A 290 -7.84 -9.21 15.09
N VAL A 291 -9.01 -8.74 14.61
CA VAL A 291 -9.07 -7.77 13.51
C VAL A 291 -8.36 -6.46 13.87
N LEU A 292 -8.57 -5.94 15.08
CA LEU A 292 -7.92 -4.71 15.53
C LEU A 292 -6.41 -4.88 15.77
N LEU A 293 -5.96 -6.05 16.24
CA LEU A 293 -4.54 -6.38 16.34
C LEU A 293 -3.88 -6.42 14.96
N GLN A 294 -4.52 -7.04 13.98
CA GLN A 294 -4.06 -7.05 12.60
C GLN A 294 -4.00 -5.62 12.04
N ALA A 295 -5.01 -4.80 12.31
CA ALA A 295 -5.03 -3.40 11.89
C ALA A 295 -3.87 -2.59 12.50
N ALA A 296 -3.40 -2.90 13.71
CA ALA A 296 -2.26 -2.22 14.33
C ALA A 296 -0.96 -2.37 13.52
N VAL A 297 -0.77 -3.51 12.85
CA VAL A 297 0.41 -3.79 12.02
C VAL A 297 0.44 -2.92 10.76
N TYR A 298 -0.72 -2.75 10.12
CA TYR A 298 -0.81 -2.09 8.81
C TYR A 298 -1.25 -0.62 8.88
N CYS A 299 -2.06 -0.26 9.88
CA CYS A 299 -2.60 1.09 10.06
C CYS A 299 -1.88 1.86 11.19
N GLY A 300 -0.97 1.20 11.90
CA GLY A 300 -0.20 1.77 13.01
C GLY A 300 -0.89 1.65 14.37
N VAL A 301 -0.06 1.52 15.41
CA VAL A 301 -0.49 1.39 16.81
C VAL A 301 -1.39 2.53 17.29
N PRO A 302 -1.16 3.82 16.93
CA PRO A 302 -2.04 4.91 17.37
C PRO A 302 -3.50 4.77 16.86
N ALA A 303 -3.68 4.38 15.59
CA ALA A 303 -5.01 4.17 15.01
C ALA A 303 -5.72 2.99 15.68
N ALA A 304 -5.00 1.88 15.87
CA ALA A 304 -5.52 0.72 16.59
C ALA A 304 -5.86 1.06 18.05
N ASN A 305 -5.05 1.84 18.77
CA ASN A 305 -5.34 2.25 20.15
C ASN A 305 -6.68 2.98 20.27
N SER A 306 -6.96 3.93 19.36
CA SER A 306 -8.25 4.63 19.33
C SER A 306 -9.39 3.66 19.01
N ALA A 307 -9.19 2.76 18.05
CA ALA A 307 -10.17 1.74 17.68
C ALA A 307 -10.49 0.77 18.82
N PHE A 308 -9.47 0.32 19.56
CA PHE A 308 -9.62 -0.55 20.73
C PHE A 308 -10.48 0.10 21.81
N LYS A 309 -10.29 1.40 22.09
CA LYS A 309 -11.11 2.12 23.06
C LYS A 309 -12.59 2.13 22.67
N VAL A 310 -12.87 2.44 21.40
CA VAL A 310 -14.24 2.45 20.87
C VAL A 310 -14.86 1.06 20.91
N ALA A 311 -14.17 0.06 20.36
CA ALA A 311 -14.70 -1.30 20.30
C ALA A 311 -14.92 -1.89 21.69
N GLN A 312 -14.03 -1.63 22.65
CA GLN A 312 -14.18 -2.10 24.02
C GLN A 312 -15.39 -1.49 24.73
N ALA A 313 -15.65 -0.19 24.52
CA ALA A 313 -16.84 0.47 25.05
C ALA A 313 -18.11 -0.18 24.50
N VAL A 314 -18.19 -0.33 23.17
CA VAL A 314 -19.33 -0.95 22.49
C VAL A 314 -19.52 -2.41 22.92
N ILE A 315 -18.46 -3.22 22.95
CA ILE A 315 -18.56 -4.62 23.36
C ILE A 315 -19.09 -4.71 24.79
N ARG A 316 -18.60 -3.85 25.70
CA ARG A 316 -19.10 -3.83 27.08
C ARG A 316 -20.59 -3.48 27.13
N GLU A 317 -21.03 -2.48 26.37
CA GLU A 317 -22.45 -2.11 26.28
C GLU A 317 -23.32 -3.28 25.80
N GLU A 318 -22.87 -4.02 24.78
CA GLU A 318 -23.66 -5.08 24.14
C GLU A 318 -23.57 -6.45 24.86
N THR A 319 -22.51 -6.71 25.64
CA THR A 319 -22.31 -8.01 26.32
C THR A 319 -22.56 -8.00 27.82
N THR A 320 -22.76 -6.82 28.43
CA THR A 320 -23.11 -6.75 29.85
C THR A 320 -24.63 -6.87 30.00
N PRO A 321 -25.15 -7.77 30.86
CA PRO A 321 -26.57 -7.85 31.13
C PRO A 321 -27.09 -6.51 31.66
N GLN A 322 -28.21 -6.02 31.13
CA GLN A 322 -28.94 -4.89 31.73
C GLN A 322 -29.68 -5.41 32.97
N GLU A 323 -29.42 -4.81 34.14
CA GLU A 323 -30.18 -5.04 35.38
C GLU A 323 -31.60 -4.47 35.31
#